data_AF-A0A816JPS8-F1
#
_entry.id   AF-A0A816JPS8-F1
#
_cell.length_a   1.000
_cell.length_b   1.000
_cell.length_c   1.000
_cell.angle_alpha   90.00
_cell.angle_beta   90.00
_cell.angle_gamma   90.00
#
_symmetry.space_group_name_H-M   'P 1'
#
loop_
_entity.id
_entity.type
_entity.pdbx_description
1 polymer ?
#
loop_
_entity_poly.entity_id
_entity_poly.type
_entity_poly.pdbx_seq_one_letter_code
_entity_poly.pdbx_strand_id
1 'polypeptide(L)'
;MNHHVNNVTYIGWLLEVSVIIRHARTSIQVITLDYRRECQQDDVVDSLTTSKNGSATSGTQSHNDSQFLHLLRLFGDGQEINHGTTLWRKKPSR
;
A
#
# COMPACT_ATOMS: atom_id res chain seq x y z
N MET A 1 13.16 -17.67 -16.78
CA MET A 1 12.51 -16.48 -16.19
C MET A 1 11.04 -16.54 -16.60
N ASN A 2 10.11 -16.22 -15.71
CA ASN A 2 8.74 -16.69 -15.85
C ASN A 2 7.86 -15.71 -16.65
N HIS A 3 8.44 -14.65 -17.25
CA HIS A 3 7.74 -13.56 -17.94
C HIS A 3 6.78 -12.70 -17.08
N HIS A 4 6.49 -13.12 -15.83
CA HIS A 4 5.71 -12.36 -14.87
C HIS A 4 6.56 -11.39 -14.05
N VAL A 5 5.98 -10.24 -13.70
CA VAL A 5 6.57 -9.31 -12.73
C VAL A 5 6.56 -9.93 -11.33
N ASN A 6 7.67 -9.77 -10.59
CA ASN A 6 7.84 -10.33 -9.26
C ASN A 6 6.89 -9.68 -8.24
N ASN A 7 6.31 -10.49 -7.34
CA ASN A 7 5.48 -10.05 -6.23
C ASN A 7 6.10 -8.91 -5.38
N VAL A 8 7.44 -8.88 -5.26
CA VAL A 8 8.19 -7.83 -4.56
C VAL A 8 8.11 -6.48 -5.26
N THR A 9 8.05 -6.46 -6.59
CA THR A 9 7.94 -5.21 -7.38
C THR A 9 6.65 -4.45 -7.05
N TYR A 10 5.54 -5.17 -6.90
CA TYR A 10 4.26 -4.55 -6.51
C TYR A 10 4.32 -3.92 -5.10
N ILE A 11 5.06 -4.52 -4.16
CA ILE A 11 5.30 -3.91 -2.85
C ILE A 11 6.07 -2.60 -3.02
N GLY A 12 7.07 -2.58 -3.90
CA GLY A 12 7.80 -1.37 -4.29
C GLY A 12 6.86 -0.26 -4.76
N TRP A 13 6.03 -0.52 -5.78
CA TRP A 13 5.09 0.48 -6.32
C TRP A 13 4.04 0.97 -5.32
N LEU A 14 3.62 0.09 -4.41
CA LEU A 14 2.71 0.46 -3.32
C LEU A 14 3.37 1.41 -2.32
N LEU A 15 4.66 1.20 -2.04
CA LEU A 15 5.45 1.94 -1.07
C LEU A 15 6.14 3.19 -1.66
N GLU A 16 6.36 3.26 -2.96
CA GLU A 16 6.98 4.41 -3.65
C GLU A 16 6.12 5.69 -3.57
N VAL A 17 4.82 5.56 -3.25
CA VAL A 17 3.95 6.72 -3.08
C VAL A 17 4.45 7.58 -1.91
N SER A 18 4.42 8.89 -2.13
CA SER A 18 4.74 10.03 -1.24
C SER A 18 4.31 9.94 0.24
N VAL A 19 3.51 8.93 0.60
CA VAL A 19 3.21 8.48 1.96
C VAL A 19 4.48 8.13 2.76
N ILE A 20 5.51 7.50 2.16
CA ILE A 20 6.75 7.22 2.90
C ILE A 20 7.52 8.50 3.23
N ILE A 21 7.57 9.46 2.31
CA ILE A 21 8.29 10.73 2.51
C ILE A 21 7.61 11.56 3.61
N ARG A 22 6.28 11.63 3.62
CA ARG A 22 5.53 12.35 4.67
C ARG A 22 5.66 11.69 6.04
N HIS A 23 5.89 10.39 6.07
CA HIS A 23 5.95 9.60 7.30
C HIS A 23 7.35 9.03 7.59
N ALA A 24 8.43 9.77 7.29
CA ALA A 24 9.80 9.35 7.59
C ALA A 24 10.05 8.97 9.08
N ARG A 25 9.19 9.43 10.00
CA ARG A 25 9.20 9.11 11.43
C ARG A 25 8.31 7.94 11.84
N THR A 26 7.72 7.21 10.90
CA THR A 26 6.91 6.01 11.20
C THR A 26 7.61 4.75 10.68
N SER A 27 7.12 3.59 11.10
CA SER A 27 7.50 2.28 10.59
C SER A 27 6.26 1.47 10.27
N ILE A 28 6.30 0.71 9.18
CA ILE A 28 5.26 -0.27 8.87
C ILE A 28 5.28 -1.33 9.96
N GLN A 29 4.11 -1.60 10.54
CA GLN A 29 3.89 -2.73 11.46
C GLN A 29 3.35 -3.94 10.69
N VAL A 30 2.38 -3.70 9.82
CA VAL A 30 1.64 -4.74 9.10
C VAL A 30 1.42 -4.28 7.67
N ILE A 31 1.61 -5.21 6.74
CA ILE A 31 1.19 -5.10 5.34
C ILE A 31 0.38 -6.34 4.99
N THR A 32 -0.80 -6.14 4.42
CA THR A 32 -1.68 -7.20 3.91
C THR A 32 -1.91 -6.91 2.43
N LEU A 33 -1.78 -7.92 1.58
CA LEU A 33 -1.88 -7.80 0.13
C LEU A 33 -2.74 -8.92 -0.42
N ASP A 34 -3.73 -8.55 -1.22
CA ASP A 34 -4.59 -9.47 -1.94
C ASP A 34 -4.32 -9.34 -3.43
N TYR A 35 -3.68 -10.36 -4.00
CA TYR A 35 -3.34 -10.43 -5.41
C TYR A 35 -4.52 -10.96 -6.22
N ARG A 36 -4.88 -10.26 -7.30
CA ARG A 36 -5.96 -10.62 -8.22
C ARG A 36 -5.45 -11.10 -9.57
N ARG A 37 -4.38 -10.47 -10.06
CA ARG A 37 -3.74 -10.81 -11.34
C ARG A 37 -2.30 -10.36 -11.35
N GLU A 38 -1.59 -10.79 -12.38
CA GLU A 38 -0.23 -10.37 -12.68
C GLU A 38 -0.22 -9.32 -13.78
N CYS A 39 0.82 -8.48 -13.77
CA CYS A 39 1.17 -7.59 -14.88
C CYS A 39 2.39 -8.14 -15.63
N GLN A 40 2.49 -7.73 -16.89
CA GLN A 40 3.59 -8.04 -17.80
C GLN A 40 4.61 -6.89 -17.83
N GLN A 41 5.72 -7.09 -18.54
CA GLN A 41 6.80 -6.12 -18.63
C GLN A 41 6.39 -4.75 -19.18
N ASP A 42 5.47 -4.73 -20.14
CA ASP A 42 5.07 -3.50 -20.86
C ASP A 42 3.79 -2.87 -20.30
N ASP A 43 3.22 -3.44 -19.23
CA ASP A 43 2.02 -2.92 -18.60
C ASP A 43 2.31 -1.61 -17.85
N VAL A 44 1.45 -0.62 -18.04
CA VAL A 44 1.47 0.62 -17.26
C VAL A 44 0.53 0.47 -16.06
N VAL A 45 1.06 0.74 -14.87
CA VAL A 45 0.37 0.53 -13.59
C VAL A 45 0.10 1.86 -12.90
N ASP A 46 -1.16 2.07 -12.51
CA ASP A 46 -1.56 3.11 -11.59
C ASP A 46 -1.36 2.64 -10.14
N SER A 47 -0.77 3.50 -9.31
CA SER A 47 -0.68 3.31 -7.86
C SER A 47 -1.54 4.35 -7.13
N LEU A 48 -2.60 3.89 -6.48
CA LEU A 48 -3.56 4.73 -5.76
C LEU A 48 -3.46 4.44 -4.26
N THR A 49 -3.40 5.49 -3.45
CA THR A 49 -3.33 5.36 -1.99
C THR A 49 -4.27 6.34 -1.31
N THR A 50 -5.03 5.87 -0.33
CA THR A 50 -5.90 6.70 0.51
C THR A 50 -5.63 6.45 1.99
N SER A 51 -5.66 7.52 2.78
CA SER A 51 -5.57 7.43 4.23
C SER A 51 -6.92 7.04 4.79
N LYS A 52 -6.96 5.98 5.60
CA LYS A 52 -8.15 5.64 6.36
C LYS A 52 -8.13 6.45 7.65
N ASN A 53 -8.52 7.71 7.58
CA ASN A 53 -8.71 8.54 8.77
C ASN A 53 -9.86 7.91 9.57
N GLY A 54 -9.56 7.46 10.80
CA GLY A 54 -10.47 6.66 11.61
C GLY A 54 -11.86 7.29 11.73
N SER A 55 -12.87 6.64 11.15
CA SER A 55 -14.25 6.86 11.57
C SER A 55 -14.38 6.24 12.96
N ALA A 56 -14.77 7.06 13.92
CA ALA A 56 -14.87 6.72 15.33
C ALA A 56 -16.01 5.74 15.58
N THR A 57 -15.81 4.44 15.33
CA THR A 57 -16.62 3.39 15.95
C THR A 57 -15.77 2.15 16.21
N SER A 58 -15.72 1.79 17.49
CA SER A 58 -15.32 0.48 18.02
C SER A 58 -13.83 0.17 18.16
N GLY A 59 -13.34 0.32 19.40
CA GLY A 59 -12.31 -0.55 19.99
C GLY A 59 -10.86 -0.12 19.79
N THR A 60 -10.29 0.53 20.81
CA THR A 60 -8.85 0.51 21.14
C THR A 60 -7.84 0.81 20.02
N GLN A 61 -8.14 1.68 19.05
CA GLN A 61 -7.09 2.18 18.17
C GLN A 61 -6.25 3.22 18.91
N SER A 62 -5.01 2.85 19.21
CA SER A 62 -3.93 3.76 19.62
C SER A 62 -3.96 4.99 18.72
N HIS A 63 -4.12 6.18 19.31
CA HIS A 63 -4.17 7.50 18.66
C HIS A 63 -2.90 7.84 17.82
N ASN A 64 -1.97 6.89 17.67
CA ASN A 64 -0.68 7.06 17.00
C ASN A 64 -0.49 6.19 15.76
N ASP A 65 -1.45 5.32 15.43
CA ASP A 65 -1.34 4.42 14.29
C ASP A 65 -2.06 5.00 13.07
N SER A 66 -1.44 4.90 11.89
CA SER A 66 -2.01 5.37 10.63
C SER A 66 -2.24 4.18 9.71
N GLN A 67 -3.44 4.07 9.14
CA GLN A 67 -3.79 3.01 8.21
C GLN A 67 -4.00 3.59 6.81
N PHE A 68 -3.44 2.93 5.81
CA PHE A 68 -3.61 3.27 4.40
C PHE A 68 -4.17 2.10 3.63
N LEU A 69 -5.05 2.43 2.68
CA LEU A 69 -5.55 1.50 1.68
C LEU A 69 -4.85 1.81 0.35
N HIS A 70 -4.46 0.75 -0.35
CA HIS A 70 -3.69 0.81 -1.58
C HIS A 70 -4.40 0.01 -2.66
N LEU A 71 -4.34 0.50 -3.89
CA LEU A 71 -4.81 -0.19 -5.07
C LEU A 71 -3.78 -0.03 -6.18
N LEU A 72 -3.31 -1.15 -6.71
CA LEU A 72 -2.61 -1.19 -7.98
C LEU A 72 -3.58 -1.67 -9.05
N ARG A 73 -3.64 -0.96 -10.18
CA ARG A 73 -4.49 -1.32 -11.32
C ARG A 73 -3.77 -1.04 -12.63
N LEU A 74 -4.18 -1.71 -13.70
CA LEU A 74 -3.72 -1.35 -15.04
C LEU A 74 -4.28 0.02 -15.43
N PHE A 75 -3.43 0.87 -16.00
CA PHE A 75 -3.80 2.23 -16.42
C PHE A 75 -4.89 2.25 -17.51
N GLY A 76 -4.85 1.27 -18.44
CA GLY A 76 -5.72 1.26 -19.62
C GLY A 76 -7.18 0.93 -19.30
N ASP A 77 -7.43 -0.24 -18.70
CA ASP A 77 -8.78 -0.75 -18.45
C ASP A 77 -9.20 -0.69 -16.97
N GLY A 78 -8.31 -0.22 -16.10
CA GLY A 78 -8.57 -0.09 -14.67
C GLY A 78 -8.67 -1.41 -13.92
N GLN A 79 -8.32 -2.54 -14.54
CA GLN A 79 -8.40 -3.84 -13.89
C GLN A 79 -7.45 -3.93 -12.70
N GLU A 80 -7.98 -4.37 -11.57
CA GLU A 80 -7.22 -4.49 -10.32
C GLU A 80 -6.13 -5.54 -10.44
N ILE A 81 -4.92 -5.15 -10.05
CA ILE A 81 -3.74 -6.02 -9.97
C ILE A 81 -3.67 -6.61 -8.57
N ASN A 82 -3.62 -5.73 -7.57
CA ASN A 82 -3.75 -6.07 -6.19
C ASN A 82 -4.37 -4.91 -5.42
N HIS A 83 -4.91 -5.23 -4.25
CA HIS A 83 -5.20 -4.21 -3.25
C HIS A 83 -4.47 -4.56 -1.97
N GLY A 84 -4.20 -3.54 -1.17
CA GLY A 84 -3.38 -3.68 0.02
C GLY A 84 -3.80 -2.78 1.14
N THR A 85 -3.43 -3.17 2.35
CA THR A 85 -3.57 -2.33 3.55
C THR A 85 -2.23 -2.27 4.25
N THR A 86 -1.81 -1.07 4.66
CA THR A 86 -0.64 -0.90 5.53
C THR A 86 -1.03 -0.22 6.83
N LEU A 87 -0.47 -0.72 7.94
CA LEU A 87 -0.56 -0.12 9.26
C LEU A 87 0.80 0.41 9.68
N TRP A 88 0.85 1.66 10.12
CA TRP A 88 2.08 2.36 10.47
C TRP A 88 2.04 2.79 11.92
N ARG A 89 3.18 2.64 12.62
CA ARG A 89 3.40 3.19 13.97
C ARG A 89 4.29 4.41 13.90
N LYS A 90 4.01 5.46 14.66
CA LYS A 90 5.03 6.47 14.97
C LYS A 90 6.19 5.84 15.72
N LYS A 91 7.42 6.12 15.29
CA LYS A 91 8.61 5.76 16.06
C LYS A 91 8.63 6.61 17.34
N PRO A 92 9.01 6.05 18.49
CA PRO A 92 9.21 6.86 19.70
C PRO A 92 10.24 7.96 19.42
N SER A 93 9.96 9.17 19.89
CA SER A 93 10.94 10.26 19.91
C SER A 93 12.10 9.83 20.80
N ARG A 94 13.31 9.78 20.23
CA ARG A 94 14.54 9.44 20.95
C ARG A 94 14.94 10.56 21.90
#